data_AF-A0A1C6MGS5-F1
#
_entry.id   AF-A0A1C6MGS5-F1
#
_cell.length_a   1.000
_cell.length_b   1.000
_cell.length_c   1.000
_cell.angle_alpha   90.00
_cell.angle_beta   90.00
_cell.angle_gamma   90.00
#
_symmetry.space_group_name_H-M   'P 1'
#
loop_
_entity.id
_entity.type
_entity.pdbx_description
1 polymer ?
#
loop_
_entity_poly.entity_id
_entity_poly.type
_entity_poly.pdbx_seq_one_letter_code
_entity_poly.pdbx_strand_id
1 'polypeptide(L)'
;MALTSEHLGTLSDVVGSAATLRDAVTLWRARHPEVRTVVVDALDMRDEEPALTLGARRVYLATSNGHCWHVTSEPGEATALILTQQ
;
A
#
# COMPACT_ATOMS: atom_id res chain seq x y z
N MET A 1 11.29 1.20 -9.15
CA MET A 1 12.08 0.59 -8.08
C MET A 1 11.24 -0.46 -7.41
N ALA A 2 11.85 -1.57 -6.99
CA ALA A 2 11.22 -2.61 -6.19
C ALA A 2 10.96 -2.10 -4.76
N LEU A 3 9.81 -2.42 -4.16
CA LEU A 3 9.61 -2.24 -2.73
C LEU A 3 10.52 -3.25 -1.99
N THR A 4 11.13 -2.80 -0.89
CA THR A 4 12.01 -3.65 -0.07
C THR A 4 11.38 -3.84 1.30
N SER A 5 11.88 -4.80 2.08
CA SER A 5 11.40 -5.04 3.44
C SER A 5 11.53 -3.80 4.34
N GLU A 6 12.55 -2.95 4.12
CA GLU A 6 12.69 -1.67 4.83
C GLU A 6 11.58 -0.68 4.48
N HIS A 7 11.19 -0.63 3.21
CA HIS A 7 10.04 0.16 2.77
C HIS A 7 8.74 -0.31 3.42
N LEU A 8 8.55 -1.63 3.57
CA LEU A 8 7.39 -2.18 4.28
C LEU A 8 7.39 -1.80 5.76
N GLY A 9 8.54 -1.86 6.43
CA GLY A 9 8.66 -1.41 7.82
C GLY A 9 8.30 0.07 7.99
N THR A 10 8.82 0.92 7.13
CA THR A 10 8.49 2.36 7.11
C THR A 10 7.02 2.60 6.79
N LEU A 11 6.44 1.84 5.85
CA LEU A 11 5.03 1.92 5.51
C LEU A 11 4.16 1.53 6.69
N SER A 12 4.54 0.49 7.41
CA SER A 12 3.84 0.00 8.61
C SER A 12 3.77 1.09 9.67
N ASP A 13 4.91 1.76 9.91
CA ASP A 13 5.03 2.85 10.86
C ASP A 13 4.21 4.07 10.45
N VAL A 14 4.28 4.49 9.18
CA VAL A 14 3.51 5.63 8.65
C VAL A 14 2.01 5.36 8.72
N VAL A 15 1.57 4.19 8.25
CA VAL A 15 0.16 3.82 8.24
C VAL A 15 -0.35 3.58 9.66
N GLY A 16 0.49 3.10 10.59
CA GLY A 16 0.14 2.95 12.00
C GLY A 16 0.04 4.27 12.75
N SER A 17 0.96 5.20 12.48
CA SER A 17 1.05 6.49 13.18
C SER A 17 0.14 7.58 12.60
N ALA A 18 -0.30 7.44 11.36
CA ALA A 18 -1.15 8.44 10.71
C ALA A 18 -2.54 8.53 11.35
N ALA A 19 -3.06 9.76 11.47
CA ALA A 19 -4.41 9.97 12.00
C ALA A 19 -5.51 9.46 11.04
N THR A 20 -5.27 9.55 9.72
CA THR A 20 -6.22 9.10 8.69
C THR A 20 -5.51 8.38 7.55
N LEU A 21 -6.25 7.57 6.78
CA LEU A 21 -5.70 6.87 5.61
C LEU A 21 -5.15 7.85 4.56
N ARG A 22 -5.81 8.99 4.36
CA ARG A 22 -5.35 10.04 3.43
C ARG A 22 -4.03 10.67 3.89
N ASP A 23 -3.88 10.87 5.19
CA ASP A 23 -2.65 11.39 5.78
C ASP A 23 -1.49 10.40 5.59
N ALA A 24 -1.74 9.10 5.82
CA ALA A 24 -0.78 8.04 5.54
C ALA A 24 -0.31 8.04 4.07
N VAL A 25 -1.25 8.14 3.13
CA VAL A 25 -0.92 8.21 1.69
C VAL A 25 -0.12 9.47 1.36
N THR A 26 -0.46 10.61 1.96
CA THR A 26 0.23 11.88 1.72
C THR A 26 1.66 11.82 2.24
N LEU A 27 1.86 11.36 3.48
CA LEU A 27 3.17 11.14 4.08
C LEU A 27 4.00 10.14 3.29
N TRP A 28 3.39 9.04 2.86
CA TRP A 28 4.07 8.04 2.06
C TRP A 28 4.51 8.60 0.70
N ARG A 29 3.60 9.26 -0.04
CA ARG A 29 3.95 9.88 -1.33
C ARG A 29 5.03 10.96 -1.19
N ALA A 30 5.08 11.66 -0.06
CA ALA A 30 6.13 12.64 0.22
C ALA A 30 7.50 11.97 0.42
N ARG A 31 7.55 10.77 1.01
CA ARG A 31 8.78 9.99 1.21
C ARG A 31 9.20 9.20 -0.03
N HIS A 32 8.23 8.63 -0.74
CA HIS A 32 8.43 7.73 -1.89
C HIS A 32 7.52 8.14 -3.06
N PRO A 33 7.82 9.27 -3.74
CA PRO A 33 7.01 9.77 -4.85
C PRO A 33 7.03 8.82 -6.07
N GLU A 34 8.04 7.95 -6.16
CA GLU A 34 8.17 6.93 -7.19
C GLU A 34 7.19 5.75 -7.03
N VAL A 35 6.65 5.53 -5.82
CA VAL A 35 5.73 4.42 -5.53
C VAL A 35 4.29 4.91 -5.61
N ARG A 36 3.54 4.39 -6.57
CA ARG A 36 2.16 4.85 -6.80
C ARG A 36 1.25 4.36 -5.69
N THR A 37 0.76 5.27 -4.87
CA THR A 37 -0.10 4.89 -3.73
C THR A 37 -1.53 5.33 -3.97
N VAL A 38 -2.50 4.45 -3.79
CA VAL A 38 -3.94 4.75 -3.93
C VAL A 38 -4.73 4.25 -2.74
N VAL A 39 -5.90 4.84 -2.57
CA VAL A 39 -6.89 4.41 -1.58
C VAL A 39 -8.01 3.72 -2.32
N VAL A 40 -8.34 2.51 -1.89
CA VAL A 40 -9.48 1.74 -2.41
C VAL A 40 -10.38 1.37 -1.25
N ASP A 41 -11.65 1.14 -1.53
CA ASP A 41 -12.59 0.68 -0.54
C ASP A 41 -12.25 -0.77 -0.11
N ALA A 42 -12.35 -1.05 1.18
CA ALA A 42 -12.03 -2.38 1.71
C ALA A 42 -12.99 -3.47 1.20
N LEU A 43 -14.19 -3.09 0.70
CA LEU A 43 -15.13 -4.02 0.08
C LEU A 43 -14.65 -4.51 -1.30
N ASP A 44 -13.90 -3.68 -2.03
CA ASP A 44 -13.36 -4.00 -3.36
C ASP A 44 -12.16 -4.95 -3.24
N MET A 45 -11.33 -4.74 -2.21
CA MET A 45 -10.12 -5.53 -1.93
C MET A 45 -10.37 -6.74 -1.00
N ARG A 46 -11.64 -7.11 -0.77
CA ARG A 46 -12.00 -8.17 0.21
C ARG A 46 -11.57 -9.58 -0.21
N ASP A 47 -11.41 -9.80 -1.52
CA ASP A 47 -11.00 -11.08 -2.10
C ASP A 47 -9.46 -11.17 -2.24
N GLU A 48 -8.76 -10.05 -2.08
CA GLU A 48 -7.32 -9.95 -2.23
C GLU A 48 -6.59 -10.19 -0.91
N GLU A 49 -5.33 -10.63 -0.98
CA GLU A 49 -4.50 -10.81 0.22
C GLU A 49 -3.78 -9.50 0.62
N PRO A 50 -4.03 -8.99 1.85
CA PRO A 50 -3.31 -7.84 2.35
C PRO A 50 -1.89 -8.22 2.75
N ALA A 51 -0.90 -7.49 2.22
CA ALA A 51 0.50 -7.66 2.62
C ALA A 51 0.76 -7.19 4.06
N LEU A 52 0.03 -6.17 4.53
CA LEU A 52 0.10 -5.70 5.91
C LEU A 52 -1.30 -5.42 6.45
N THR A 53 -1.55 -5.84 7.69
CA THR A 53 -2.79 -5.56 8.41
C THR A 53 -2.46 -4.80 9.69
N LEU A 54 -2.99 -3.58 9.81
CA LEU A 54 -2.78 -2.65 10.91
C LEU A 54 -4.15 -2.29 11.51
N GLY A 55 -4.70 -3.20 12.32
CA GLY A 55 -6.04 -3.05 12.88
C GLY A 55 -7.11 -2.98 11.80
N ALA A 56 -7.80 -1.84 11.70
CA ALA A 56 -8.83 -1.60 10.67
C ALA A 56 -8.26 -1.21 9.30
N ARG A 57 -6.95 -0.97 9.20
CA ARG A 57 -6.28 -0.57 7.95
C ARG A 57 -5.59 -1.77 7.34
N ARG A 58 -5.73 -1.93 6.03
CA ARG A 58 -5.03 -2.98 5.27
C ARG A 58 -4.25 -2.36 4.14
N VAL A 59 -3.07 -2.90 3.89
CA VAL A 59 -2.17 -2.49 2.81
C VAL A 59 -1.98 -3.68 1.88
N TYR A 60 -2.17 -3.43 0.60
CA TYR A 60 -1.95 -4.39 -0.47
C TYR A 60 -0.84 -3.86 -1.37
N LEU A 61 0.01 -4.75 -1.86
CA LEU A 61 1.02 -4.39 -2.84
C LEU A 61 0.44 -4.67 -4.21
N ALA A 62 0.62 -3.74 -5.13
CA ALA A 62 0.18 -3.91 -6.49
C ALA A 62 1.32 -3.64 -7.46
N THR A 63 1.36 -4.38 -8.55
CA THR A 63 2.21 -4.09 -9.68
C THR A 63 1.35 -3.64 -10.86
N SER A 64 1.87 -2.73 -11.66
CA SER A 64 1.19 -2.23 -12.85
C SER A 64 2.12 -2.31 -14.04
N ASN A 65 1.75 -3.14 -15.00
CA ASN A 65 2.52 -3.35 -16.23
C ASN A 65 2.06 -2.41 -17.36
N GLY A 66 1.40 -1.29 -17.02
CA GLY A 66 0.94 -0.26 -17.96
C GLY A 66 -0.55 -0.29 -18.31
N HIS A 67 -1.24 -1.43 -18.19
CA HIS A 67 -2.69 -1.53 -18.47
C HIS A 67 -3.51 -2.24 -17.40
N CYS A 68 -2.93 -3.20 -16.68
CA CYS A 68 -3.62 -3.93 -15.63
C CYS A 68 -2.86 -3.77 -14.32
N TRP A 69 -3.62 -3.55 -13.25
CA TRP A 69 -3.13 -3.63 -11.90
C TRP A 69 -3.27 -5.07 -11.44
N HIS A 70 -2.23 -5.58 -10.80
CA HIS A 70 -2.24 -6.92 -10.24
C HIS A 70 -1.78 -6.82 -8.80
N VAL A 71 -2.57 -7.32 -7.86
CA VAL A 71 -2.14 -7.42 -6.47
C VAL A 71 -1.10 -8.53 -6.38
N THR A 72 -0.02 -8.26 -5.67
CA THR A 72 1.07 -9.19 -5.47
C THR A 72 1.44 -9.22 -3.99
N SER A 73 1.89 -10.37 -3.51
CA SER A 73 2.47 -10.51 -2.17
C SER A 73 3.98 -10.22 -2.19
N GLU A 74 4.56 -10.02 -3.38
CA GLU A 74 6.00 -9.88 -3.57
C GLU A 74 6.39 -8.40 -3.66
N PRO A 75 7.04 -7.82 -2.63
CA PRO A 75 7.42 -6.41 -2.64
C PRO A 75 8.44 -6.10 -3.73
N GLY A 76 9.25 -7.08 -4.13
CA GLY A 76 10.21 -6.97 -5.22
C GLY A 76 9.58 -6.51 -6.54
N GLU A 77 8.37 -7.01 -6.83
CA GLU A 77 7.65 -6.77 -8.08
C GLU A 77 6.66 -5.60 -7.96
N ALA A 78 6.38 -5.16 -6.73
CA ALA A 78 5.36 -4.16 -6.45
C ALA A 78 5.82 -2.75 -6.85
N THR A 79 5.03 -2.11 -7.72
CA THR A 79 5.26 -0.74 -8.19
C THR A 79 4.27 0.25 -7.60
N ALA A 80 3.25 -0.24 -6.90
CA ALA A 80 2.14 0.50 -6.36
C ALA A 80 1.68 -0.09 -5.02
N LEU A 81 0.97 0.75 -4.25
CA LEU A 81 0.40 0.41 -2.96
C LEU A 81 -1.06 0.77 -2.94
N ILE A 82 -1.88 -0.13 -2.42
CA ILE A 82 -3.30 0.09 -2.22
C ILE A 82 -3.56 0.06 -0.72
N LEU A 83 -4.06 1.16 -0.19
CA LEU A 83 -4.46 1.26 1.21
C LEU A 83 -5.97 1.22 1.30
N THR A 84 -6.48 0.48 2.27
CA THR A 84 -7.90 0.39 2.56
C THR A 84 -8.13 0.57 4.05
N GLN A 85 -9.35 0.97 4.41
CA GLN A 85 -9.79 1.10 5.79
C GLN A 85 -11.21 0.54 5.91
N GLN A 86 -11.43 -0.28 6.94
CA GLN A 86 -12.74 -0.80 7.36
C GLN A 86 -13.39 0.11 8.40
#